data_AF-A0AAJ4ZCN5-F1
#
_entry.id   AF-A0AAJ4ZCN5-F1
#
_cell.length_a   1.000
_cell.length_b   1.000
_cell.length_c   1.000
_cell.angle_alpha   90.00
_cell.angle_beta   90.00
_cell.angle_gamma   90.00
#
_symmetry.space_group_name_H-M   'P 1'
#
loop_
_entity.id
_entity.type
_entity.pdbx_description
1 polymer ?
#
loop_
_entity_poly.entity_id
_entity_poly.type
_entity_poly.pdbx_seq_one_letter_code
_entity_poly.pdbx_strand_id
1 'polypeptide(L)'
;MEARIPAEMLALIRAIRWDGTHQTHFSMTPPGAIKAETRPLHEAVRDWFRNDEQAQVHQWQAYGEEAHAAEFSRFLDRLKASVNYNAEFKTKLASWLSGLAQDGELRQLTFQAAQGAAETCEDRVALTYNNLTKLSHARAISRGDHDNNLVEIVERGRGAFRLDALEKIARMKARSLPRVDEIEVFLAYQVHLRDRLKLPTDIANMRFFNAAGVTPEGLTNAEQEVHARESAEFPQYFLVEWEPWQQVLARLDPEGTERARQKMQDMLAGYEQEMAAQLINLGLPGDHETQAQVGVGIMKTQQLATYKELAREFLRKRGEEALMDQIMGTNNR
;
A
#
# COMPACT_ATOMS: atom_id res chain seq x y z
N MET A 1 8.48 -0.20 27.14
CA MET A 1 8.98 0.61 26.01
C MET A 1 7.89 0.55 24.95
N GLU A 2 6.98 1.51 24.97
CA GLU A 2 5.81 1.50 24.07
C GLU A 2 6.30 1.67 22.62
N ALA A 3 6.09 0.65 21.80
CA ALA A 3 6.33 0.72 20.37
C ALA A 3 5.37 1.76 19.79
N ARG A 4 5.89 2.94 19.47
CA ARG A 4 5.14 4.04 18.88
C ARG A 4 4.91 3.70 17.42
N ILE A 5 3.65 3.46 17.05
CA ILE A 5 3.25 3.17 15.66
C ILE A 5 3.85 4.25 14.74
N PRO A 6 4.64 3.89 13.71
CA PRO A 6 5.25 4.85 12.79
C PRO A 6 4.19 5.79 12.18
N ALA A 7 4.53 7.07 12.03
CA ALA A 7 3.59 8.10 11.56
C ALA A 7 2.94 7.77 10.20
N GLU A 8 3.65 7.02 9.36
CA GLU A 8 3.16 6.56 8.05
C GLU A 8 2.22 5.36 8.14
N MET A 9 2.39 4.47 9.13
CA MET A 9 1.41 3.41 9.42
C MET A 9 0.09 4.04 9.89
N LEU A 10 0.16 5.11 10.68
CA LEU A 10 -1.00 5.94 11.02
C LEU A 10 -1.57 6.68 9.79
N ALA A 11 -0.74 7.12 8.85
CA ALA A 11 -1.19 7.73 7.60
C ALA A 11 -1.88 6.72 6.67
N LEU A 12 -1.38 5.48 6.58
CA LEU A 12 -2.02 4.37 5.88
C LEU A 12 -3.35 4.00 6.53
N ILE A 13 -3.43 3.94 7.88
CA ILE A 13 -4.70 3.77 8.59
C ILE A 13 -5.67 4.92 8.31
N ARG A 14 -5.19 6.17 8.24
CA ARG A 14 -6.02 7.34 7.90
C ARG A 14 -6.46 7.30 6.44
N ALA A 15 -5.62 6.85 5.52
CA ALA A 15 -5.98 6.63 4.12
C ALA A 15 -6.99 5.49 3.96
N ILE A 16 -6.89 4.43 4.79
CA ILE A 16 -7.90 3.37 4.92
C ILE A 16 -9.22 3.94 5.46
N ARG A 17 -9.15 4.95 6.33
CA ARG A 17 -10.30 5.72 6.84
C ARG A 17 -10.71 6.83 5.86
N TRP A 18 -11.00 6.45 4.63
CA TRP A 18 -11.47 7.33 3.54
C TRP A 18 -12.58 8.32 3.98
N ASP A 19 -12.39 9.62 3.74
CA ASP A 19 -13.36 10.70 3.95
C ASP A 19 -14.14 11.05 2.66
N GLY A 20 -14.72 10.04 2.02
CA GLY A 20 -15.61 10.25 0.89
C GLY A 20 -16.78 11.15 1.27
N THR A 21 -16.91 12.28 0.58
CA THR A 21 -18.11 13.13 0.62
C THR A 21 -19.34 12.29 0.32
N HIS A 22 -20.38 12.46 1.15
CA HIS A 22 -21.55 11.60 1.20
C HIS A 22 -22.33 11.65 -0.13
N GLN A 23 -22.09 10.70 -1.02
CA GLN A 23 -23.08 10.34 -2.02
C GLN A 23 -24.04 9.35 -1.38
N THR A 24 -25.33 9.64 -1.45
CA THR A 24 -26.40 8.82 -0.89
C THR A 24 -26.46 7.48 -1.62
N HIS A 25 -25.91 6.44 -1.01
CA HIS A 25 -26.05 5.07 -1.49
C HIS A 25 -27.34 4.44 -0.92
N PHE A 26 -28.18 3.91 -1.81
CA PHE A 26 -29.37 3.17 -1.42
C PHE A 26 -28.98 1.80 -0.88
N SER A 27 -29.23 1.59 0.41
CA SER A 27 -29.21 0.27 1.05
C SER A 27 -30.49 -0.48 0.69
N MET A 28 -30.39 -1.68 0.12
CA MET A 28 -31.50 -2.63 0.04
C MET A 28 -31.60 -3.51 1.30
N THR A 29 -31.29 -2.96 2.47
CA THR A 29 -31.56 -3.65 3.74
C THR A 29 -33.00 -3.30 4.17
N PRO A 30 -33.91 -4.29 4.31
CA PRO A 30 -35.25 -4.01 4.80
C PRO A 30 -35.18 -3.36 6.20
N PRO A 31 -36.04 -2.37 6.50
CA PRO A 31 -36.10 -1.80 7.84
C PRO A 31 -36.50 -2.92 8.82
N GLY A 32 -35.59 -3.31 9.71
CA GLY A 32 -35.80 -4.40 10.68
C GLY A 32 -34.92 -5.64 10.48
N ALA A 33 -33.97 -5.64 9.55
CA ALA A 33 -32.95 -6.69 9.52
C ALA A 33 -32.12 -6.66 10.82
N ILE A 34 -32.27 -7.69 11.65
CA ILE A 34 -31.44 -7.94 12.83
C ILE A 34 -29.98 -7.93 12.34
N LYS A 35 -29.12 -7.06 12.89
CA LYS A 35 -27.67 -7.17 12.68
C LYS A 35 -27.30 -8.59 13.13
N ALA A 36 -27.00 -9.47 12.18
CA ALA A 36 -26.59 -10.83 12.50
C ALA A 36 -25.48 -10.75 13.56
N GLU A 37 -25.65 -11.47 14.66
CA GLU A 37 -24.64 -11.51 15.72
C GLU A 37 -23.32 -11.94 15.09
N THR A 38 -22.29 -11.12 15.30
CA THR A 38 -20.94 -11.40 14.80
C THR A 38 -20.46 -12.68 15.46
N ARG A 39 -20.15 -13.71 14.68
CA ARG A 39 -19.58 -14.94 15.23
C ARG A 39 -18.20 -14.69 15.86
N PRO A 40 -17.78 -15.49 16.85
CA PRO A 40 -16.46 -15.36 17.47
C PRO A 40 -15.33 -15.39 16.44
N LEU A 41 -14.29 -14.57 16.64
CA LEU A 41 -13.20 -14.41 15.67
C LEU A 41 -12.52 -15.72 15.29
N HIS A 42 -12.26 -16.58 16.28
CA HIS A 42 -11.63 -17.88 16.03
C HIS A 42 -12.45 -18.78 15.10
N GLU A 43 -13.78 -18.67 15.09
CA GLU A 43 -14.63 -19.41 14.15
C GLU A 43 -14.53 -18.85 12.72
N ALA A 44 -14.46 -17.52 12.58
CA ALA A 44 -14.23 -16.88 11.30
C ALA A 44 -12.87 -17.24 10.71
N VAL A 45 -11.84 -17.27 11.55
CA VAL A 45 -10.48 -17.67 11.18
C VAL A 45 -10.40 -19.15 10.79
N ARG A 46 -11.10 -20.03 11.52
CA ARG A 46 -11.13 -21.48 11.26
C ARG A 46 -11.51 -21.81 9.82
N ASP A 47 -12.40 -21.03 9.22
CA ASP A 47 -12.85 -21.26 7.84
C ASP A 47 -11.71 -21.15 6.81
N TRP A 48 -10.61 -20.50 7.15
CA TRP A 48 -9.49 -20.24 6.24
C TRP A 48 -8.36 -21.26 6.36
N PHE A 49 -8.21 -21.89 7.53
CA PHE A 49 -7.22 -22.93 7.80
C PHE A 49 -7.69 -24.31 7.34
N ARG A 50 -6.72 -25.19 7.03
CA ARG A 50 -6.99 -26.61 6.79
C ARG A 50 -7.18 -27.35 8.12
N ASN A 51 -7.66 -28.60 8.06
CA ASN A 51 -7.95 -29.40 9.26
C ASN A 51 -6.70 -29.75 10.07
N ASP A 52 -5.54 -29.82 9.43
CA ASP A 52 -4.23 -30.06 10.03
C ASP A 52 -3.57 -28.79 10.62
N GLU A 53 -4.10 -27.60 10.31
CA GLU A 53 -3.59 -26.31 10.80
C GLU A 53 -4.41 -25.76 11.99
N GLN A 54 -5.34 -26.55 12.52
CA GLN A 54 -6.28 -26.14 13.58
C GLN A 54 -5.59 -25.73 14.90
N ALA A 55 -4.38 -26.21 15.16
CA ALA A 55 -3.57 -25.77 16.30
C ALA A 55 -3.35 -24.24 16.30
N GLN A 56 -3.28 -23.63 15.11
CA GLN A 56 -3.10 -22.18 14.97
C GLN A 56 -4.37 -21.39 15.34
N VAL A 57 -5.55 -22.00 15.20
CA VAL A 57 -6.86 -21.38 15.49
C VAL A 57 -7.05 -21.12 17.00
N HIS A 58 -6.42 -21.93 17.86
CA HIS A 58 -6.54 -21.74 19.32
C HIS A 58 -6.05 -20.38 19.80
N GLN A 59 -4.99 -19.83 19.19
CA GLN A 59 -4.47 -18.51 19.56
C GLN A 59 -5.48 -17.39 19.27
N TRP A 60 -6.32 -17.57 18.25
CA TRP A 60 -7.34 -16.60 17.86
C TRP A 60 -8.52 -16.53 18.83
N GLN A 61 -8.65 -17.47 19.77
CA GLN A 61 -9.61 -17.34 20.87
C GLN A 61 -9.21 -16.19 21.79
N ALA A 62 -7.94 -16.10 22.17
CA ALA A 62 -7.42 -15.01 23.00
C ALA A 62 -7.47 -13.67 22.25
N TYR A 63 -7.17 -13.67 20.95
CA TYR A 63 -7.23 -12.45 20.13
C TYR A 63 -8.67 -11.95 19.91
N GLY A 64 -9.69 -12.77 20.18
CA GLY A 64 -11.10 -12.39 20.11
C GLY A 64 -11.51 -11.30 21.12
N GLU A 65 -10.73 -11.13 22.19
CA GLU A 65 -10.96 -10.10 23.23
C GLU A 65 -10.26 -8.76 22.92
N GLU A 66 -9.44 -8.71 21.86
CA GLU A 66 -8.76 -7.48 21.46
C GLU A 66 -9.75 -6.47 20.84
N ALA A 67 -9.43 -5.17 20.96
CA ALA A 67 -10.24 -4.12 20.35
C ALA A 67 -10.35 -4.35 18.82
N HIS A 68 -11.56 -4.16 18.29
CA HIS A 68 -11.89 -4.33 16.88
C HIS A 68 -11.84 -5.78 16.33
N ALA A 69 -11.69 -6.79 17.20
CA ALA A 69 -11.69 -8.20 16.79
C ALA A 69 -13.02 -8.67 16.16
N ALA A 70 -14.15 -8.15 16.65
CA ALA A 70 -15.47 -8.45 16.09
C ALA A 70 -15.63 -7.89 14.66
N GLU A 71 -15.16 -6.67 14.42
CA GLU A 71 -15.11 -6.05 13.09
C GLU A 71 -14.28 -6.90 12.13
N PHE A 72 -13.12 -7.40 12.59
CA PHE A 72 -12.29 -8.28 11.79
C PHE A 72 -12.94 -9.64 11.51
N SER A 73 -13.67 -10.21 12.47
CA SER A 73 -14.48 -11.42 12.26
C SER A 73 -15.52 -11.21 11.14
N ARG A 74 -16.28 -10.12 11.20
CA ARG A 74 -17.23 -9.74 10.13
C ARG A 74 -16.53 -9.52 8.79
N PHE A 75 -15.35 -8.90 8.80
CA PHE A 75 -14.56 -8.69 7.60
C PHE A 75 -14.17 -10.01 6.94
N LEU A 76 -13.71 -11.01 7.70
CA LEU A 76 -13.36 -12.33 7.17
C LEU A 76 -14.57 -13.05 6.56
N ASP A 77 -15.74 -12.96 7.19
CA ASP A 77 -16.97 -13.54 6.65
C ASP A 77 -17.38 -12.89 5.33
N ARG A 78 -17.29 -11.56 5.27
CA ARG A 78 -17.58 -10.83 4.04
C ARG A 78 -16.53 -11.09 2.97
N LEU A 79 -15.26 -11.26 3.34
CA LEU A 79 -14.17 -11.59 2.41
C LEU A 79 -14.43 -12.96 1.76
N LYS A 80 -14.86 -13.93 2.56
CA LYS A 80 -15.26 -15.25 2.07
C LYS A 80 -16.42 -15.19 1.08
N ALA A 81 -17.36 -14.27 1.27
CA ALA A 81 -18.51 -14.09 0.38
C ALA A 81 -18.17 -13.32 -0.90
N SER A 82 -17.15 -12.45 -0.88
CA SER A 82 -16.78 -11.57 -2.00
C SER A 82 -15.71 -12.15 -2.92
N VAL A 83 -14.82 -13.02 -2.42
CA VAL A 83 -13.75 -13.64 -3.21
C VAL A 83 -14.11 -15.07 -3.64
N ASN A 84 -13.49 -15.55 -4.73
CA ASN A 84 -13.61 -16.95 -5.11
C ASN A 84 -12.87 -17.81 -4.08
N TYR A 85 -13.61 -18.34 -3.09
CA TYR A 85 -13.14 -19.17 -1.99
C TYR A 85 -12.58 -20.51 -2.50
N ASN A 86 -11.37 -20.47 -3.06
CA ASN A 86 -10.66 -21.59 -3.64
C ASN A 86 -9.46 -22.00 -2.76
N ALA A 87 -8.92 -23.20 -2.99
CA ALA A 87 -7.85 -23.76 -2.14
C ALA A 87 -6.56 -22.92 -2.13
N GLU A 88 -6.21 -22.31 -3.26
CA GLU A 88 -5.02 -21.47 -3.39
C GLU A 88 -5.16 -20.20 -2.53
N PHE A 89 -6.26 -19.46 -2.71
CA PHE A 89 -6.53 -18.25 -1.95
C PHE A 89 -6.63 -18.52 -0.46
N LYS A 90 -7.28 -19.63 -0.06
CA LYS A 90 -7.34 -20.05 1.35
C LYS A 90 -5.95 -20.29 1.93
N THR A 91 -5.07 -20.95 1.18
CA THR A 91 -3.69 -21.22 1.63
C THR A 91 -2.92 -19.92 1.85
N LYS A 92 -3.06 -18.95 0.94
CA LYS A 92 -2.40 -17.65 1.05
C LYS A 92 -2.97 -16.81 2.21
N LEU A 93 -4.29 -16.77 2.37
CA LEU A 93 -4.91 -16.08 3.48
C LEU A 93 -4.56 -16.73 4.83
N ALA A 94 -4.51 -18.06 4.90
CA ALA A 94 -4.06 -18.78 6.09
C ALA A 94 -2.61 -18.41 6.44
N SER A 95 -1.71 -18.35 5.46
CA SER A 95 -0.33 -17.88 5.65
C SER A 95 -0.29 -16.44 6.17
N TRP A 96 -1.11 -15.54 5.60
CA TRP A 96 -1.20 -14.16 6.05
C TRP A 96 -1.74 -14.04 7.49
N LEU A 97 -2.81 -14.76 7.83
CA LEU A 97 -3.35 -14.87 9.19
C LEU A 97 -2.30 -15.42 10.17
N SER A 98 -1.53 -16.42 9.75
CA SER A 98 -0.42 -16.97 10.56
C SER A 98 0.62 -15.88 10.87
N GLY A 99 0.94 -15.02 9.90
CA GLY A 99 1.81 -13.86 10.11
C GLY A 99 1.23 -12.85 11.11
N LEU A 100 -0.07 -12.55 11.03
CA LEU A 100 -0.76 -11.67 11.99
C LEU A 100 -0.76 -12.25 13.42
N ALA A 101 -0.87 -13.56 13.57
CA ALA A 101 -0.83 -14.21 14.88
C ALA A 101 0.51 -13.97 15.59
N GLN A 102 1.61 -13.85 14.83
CA GLN A 102 2.96 -13.63 15.37
C GLN A 102 3.34 -12.15 15.57
N ASP A 103 2.55 -11.21 15.05
CA ASP A 103 2.82 -9.77 15.14
C ASP A 103 1.64 -9.02 15.74
N GLY A 104 1.70 -8.78 17.06
CA GLY A 104 0.62 -8.16 17.81
C GLY A 104 0.26 -6.75 17.35
N GLU A 105 1.26 -5.93 16.99
CA GLU A 105 1.00 -4.57 16.51
C GLU A 105 0.38 -4.62 15.09
N LEU A 106 0.90 -5.45 14.18
CA LEU A 106 0.28 -5.64 12.87
C LEU A 106 -1.17 -6.14 12.97
N ARG A 107 -1.44 -7.05 13.91
CA ARG A 107 -2.78 -7.56 14.18
C ARG A 107 -3.73 -6.47 14.65
N GLN A 108 -3.32 -5.64 15.63
CA GLN A 108 -4.13 -4.52 16.11
C GLN A 108 -4.43 -3.50 15.01
N LEU A 109 -3.42 -3.15 14.21
CA LEU A 109 -3.58 -2.27 13.05
C LEU A 109 -4.54 -2.86 12.02
N THR A 110 -4.44 -4.17 11.80
CA THR A 110 -5.33 -4.91 10.89
C THR A 110 -6.77 -4.87 11.37
N PHE A 111 -7.00 -5.11 12.67
CA PHE A 111 -8.34 -5.08 13.25
C PHE A 111 -8.95 -3.67 13.15
N GLN A 112 -8.15 -2.65 13.45
CA GLN A 112 -8.58 -1.25 13.31
C GLN A 112 -8.94 -0.88 11.86
N ALA A 113 -8.15 -1.32 10.88
CA ALA A 113 -8.42 -1.10 9.47
C ALA A 113 -9.70 -1.84 9.01
N ALA A 114 -9.97 -3.02 9.56
CA ALA A 114 -11.19 -3.80 9.26
C ALA A 114 -12.48 -3.13 9.77
N GLN A 115 -12.40 -2.28 10.81
CA GLN A 115 -13.54 -1.51 11.32
C GLN A 115 -14.24 -0.72 10.21
N GLY A 116 -13.50 0.05 9.41
CA GLY A 116 -14.07 0.88 8.35
C GLY A 116 -14.66 0.09 7.18
N ALA A 117 -14.14 -1.12 6.93
CA ALA A 117 -14.60 -2.01 5.88
C ALA A 117 -15.90 -2.71 6.26
N ALA A 118 -16.06 -3.06 7.53
CA ALA A 118 -17.20 -3.83 8.03
C ALA A 118 -18.51 -3.01 8.05
N GLU A 119 -18.45 -1.67 8.00
CA GLU A 119 -19.59 -0.76 8.10
C GLU A 119 -20.20 -0.34 6.75
N THR A 120 -19.50 -0.58 5.64
CA THR A 120 -19.91 -0.09 4.29
C THR A 120 -19.82 -1.20 3.24
N CYS A 121 -20.44 -1.02 2.06
CA CYS A 121 -20.77 -2.00 0.99
C CYS A 121 -19.77 -3.15 0.72
N GLU A 122 -20.28 -4.26 0.16
CA GLU A 122 -19.53 -5.51 -0.13
C GLU A 122 -18.16 -5.29 -0.79
N ASP A 123 -18.01 -4.27 -1.62
CA ASP A 123 -16.81 -4.01 -2.42
C ASP A 123 -15.60 -3.52 -1.60
N ARG A 124 -15.80 -2.84 -0.46
CA ARG A 124 -14.68 -2.34 0.38
C ARG A 124 -13.80 -3.44 0.96
N VAL A 125 -14.30 -4.66 1.04
CA VAL A 125 -13.60 -5.78 1.66
C VAL A 125 -12.33 -6.16 0.89
N ALA A 126 -12.39 -6.17 -0.44
CA ALA A 126 -11.25 -6.55 -1.25
C ALA A 126 -10.18 -5.45 -1.32
N LEU A 127 -10.57 -4.16 -1.35
CA LEU A 127 -9.64 -3.04 -1.19
C LEU A 127 -8.95 -3.09 0.19
N THR A 128 -9.72 -3.27 1.25
CA THR A 128 -9.16 -3.41 2.61
C THR A 128 -8.20 -4.60 2.68
N TYR A 129 -8.54 -5.76 2.10
CA TYR A 129 -7.63 -6.90 2.02
C TYR A 129 -6.30 -6.56 1.31
N ASN A 130 -6.35 -5.86 0.17
CA ASN A 130 -5.14 -5.43 -0.53
C ASN A 130 -4.29 -4.49 0.31
N ASN A 131 -4.91 -3.50 0.96
CA ASN A 131 -4.20 -2.54 1.80
C ASN A 131 -3.54 -3.22 3.00
N LEU A 132 -4.23 -4.18 3.61
CA LEU A 132 -3.71 -5.00 4.70
C LEU A 132 -2.55 -5.91 4.26
N THR A 133 -2.63 -6.47 3.05
CA THR A 133 -1.56 -7.30 2.48
C THR A 133 -0.33 -6.45 2.16
N LYS A 134 -0.52 -5.26 1.54
CA LYS A 134 0.53 -4.25 1.36
C LYS A 134 1.20 -3.88 2.68
N LEU A 135 0.40 -3.56 3.70
CA LEU A 135 0.88 -3.22 5.04
C LEU A 135 1.74 -4.33 5.65
N SER A 136 1.30 -5.57 5.49
CA SER A 136 2.00 -6.75 6.03
C SER A 136 3.34 -6.98 5.32
N HIS A 137 3.39 -6.83 4.00
CA HIS A 137 4.64 -6.90 3.24
C HIS A 137 5.60 -5.76 3.58
N ALA A 138 5.10 -4.53 3.66
CA ALA A 138 5.88 -3.37 4.07
C ALA A 138 6.50 -3.61 5.46
N ARG A 139 5.69 -4.09 6.41
CA ARG A 139 6.15 -4.37 7.77
C ARG A 139 7.19 -5.49 7.85
N ALA A 140 7.06 -6.55 7.07
CA ALA A 140 8.07 -7.61 7.02
C ALA A 140 9.44 -7.05 6.59
N ILE A 141 9.46 -6.16 5.59
CA ILE A 141 10.68 -5.46 5.16
C ILE A 141 11.19 -4.51 6.25
N SER A 142 10.30 -3.75 6.90
CA SER A 142 10.67 -2.82 7.97
C SER A 142 11.18 -3.52 9.25
N ARG A 143 10.89 -4.81 9.45
CA ARG A 143 11.47 -5.63 10.54
C ARG A 143 12.84 -6.25 10.19
N GLY A 144 13.21 -6.27 8.91
CA GLY A 144 14.46 -6.86 8.44
C GLY A 144 14.33 -8.31 7.95
N ASP A 145 13.12 -8.83 7.77
CA ASP A 145 12.88 -10.21 7.31
C ASP A 145 13.50 -10.49 5.92
N HIS A 146 13.76 -9.42 5.14
CA HIS A 146 14.30 -9.48 3.78
C HIS A 146 15.70 -8.85 3.64
N ASP A 147 16.41 -8.49 4.73
CA ASP A 147 17.68 -7.74 4.68
C ASP A 147 18.81 -8.46 3.91
N ASN A 148 18.69 -9.77 3.75
CA ASN A 148 19.64 -10.59 2.98
C ASN A 148 19.35 -10.65 1.47
N ASN A 149 18.25 -10.05 1.00
CA ASN A 149 17.81 -10.13 -0.39
C ASN A 149 17.26 -8.78 -0.89
N LEU A 150 18.16 -7.84 -1.22
CA LEU A 150 17.78 -6.51 -1.66
C LEU A 150 17.03 -6.51 -3.00
N VAL A 151 17.31 -7.49 -3.88
CA VAL A 151 16.58 -7.66 -5.15
C VAL A 151 15.09 -7.89 -4.89
N GLU A 152 14.75 -8.74 -3.92
CA GLU A 152 13.36 -8.98 -3.54
C GLU A 152 12.70 -7.72 -2.96
N ILE A 153 13.42 -6.94 -2.16
CA ILE A 153 12.90 -5.66 -1.62
C ILE A 153 12.56 -4.69 -2.75
N VAL A 154 13.43 -4.57 -3.76
CA VAL A 154 13.18 -3.72 -4.95
C VAL A 154 11.95 -4.19 -5.71
N GLU A 155 11.80 -5.49 -5.97
CA GLU A 155 10.63 -6.02 -6.67
C GLU A 155 9.33 -5.86 -5.87
N ARG A 156 9.38 -5.99 -4.54
CA ARG A 156 8.23 -5.71 -3.65
C ARG A 156 7.85 -4.23 -3.67
N GLY A 157 8.83 -3.32 -3.63
CA GLY A 157 8.60 -1.89 -3.75
C GLY A 157 7.99 -1.52 -5.11
N ARG A 158 8.45 -2.15 -6.20
CA ARG A 158 7.90 -1.99 -7.54
C ARG A 158 6.45 -2.47 -7.62
N GLY A 159 6.16 -3.63 -7.04
CA GLY A 159 4.80 -4.14 -6.92
C GLY A 159 3.88 -3.20 -6.14
N ALA A 160 4.35 -2.65 -5.01
CA ALA A 160 3.62 -1.66 -4.22
C ALA A 160 3.34 -0.37 -5.01
N PHE A 161 4.35 0.16 -5.72
CA PHE A 161 4.20 1.31 -6.59
C PHE A 161 3.13 1.11 -7.66
N ARG A 162 3.17 -0.04 -8.36
CA ARG A 162 2.20 -0.35 -9.41
C ARG A 162 0.77 -0.43 -8.89
N LEU A 163 0.58 -0.96 -7.68
CA LEU A 163 -0.72 -0.95 -7.01
C LEU A 163 -1.19 0.47 -6.69
N ASP A 164 -0.32 1.32 -6.15
CA ASP A 164 -0.65 2.72 -5.82
C ASP A 164 -0.97 3.54 -7.09
N ALA A 165 -0.23 3.33 -8.17
CA ALA A 165 -0.49 3.94 -9.47
C ALA A 165 -1.84 3.49 -10.03
N LEU A 166 -2.15 2.20 -9.95
CA LEU A 166 -3.40 1.63 -10.44
C LEU A 166 -4.61 2.12 -9.64
N GLU A 167 -4.45 2.34 -8.32
CA GLU A 167 -5.49 2.92 -7.47
C GLU A 167 -5.84 4.35 -7.92
N LYS A 168 -4.82 5.17 -8.22
CA LYS A 168 -5.02 6.53 -8.76
C LYS A 168 -5.74 6.50 -10.10
N ILE A 169 -5.33 5.61 -11.01
CA ILE A 169 -5.97 5.42 -12.33
C ILE A 169 -7.44 5.00 -12.17
N ALA A 170 -7.70 4.02 -11.30
CA ALA A 170 -9.05 3.54 -11.01
C ALA A 170 -9.95 4.66 -10.48
N ARG A 171 -9.45 5.47 -9.53
CA ARG A 171 -10.19 6.62 -8.99
C ARG A 171 -10.54 7.65 -10.07
N MET A 172 -9.60 7.98 -10.96
CA MET A 172 -9.87 8.90 -12.07
C MET A 172 -10.93 8.31 -13.02
N LYS A 173 -10.81 7.02 -13.34
CA LYS A 173 -11.77 6.32 -14.20
C LYS A 173 -13.17 6.27 -13.59
N ALA A 174 -13.28 5.96 -12.29
CA ALA A 174 -14.56 5.91 -11.60
C ALA A 174 -15.27 7.27 -11.59
N ARG A 175 -14.53 8.37 -11.39
CA ARG A 175 -15.08 9.74 -11.50
C ARG A 175 -15.63 10.07 -12.89
N SER A 176 -15.17 9.38 -13.93
CA SER A 176 -15.66 9.55 -15.30
C SER A 176 -16.92 8.71 -15.62
N LEU A 177 -17.27 7.76 -14.74
CA LEU A 177 -18.38 6.83 -14.96
C LEU A 177 -19.56 7.16 -14.03
N PRO A 178 -20.79 7.26 -14.54
CA PRO A 178 -21.96 7.46 -13.69
C PRO A 178 -22.28 6.18 -12.91
N ARG A 179 -22.41 6.29 -11.59
CA ARG A 179 -22.89 5.21 -10.69
C ARG A 179 -21.99 3.97 -10.61
N VAL A 180 -20.69 4.11 -10.88
CA VAL A 180 -19.71 3.03 -10.69
C VAL A 180 -18.85 3.35 -9.47
N ASP A 181 -18.64 2.37 -8.59
CA ASP A 181 -17.81 2.54 -7.40
C ASP A 181 -16.31 2.54 -7.78
N GLU A 182 -15.50 3.43 -7.18
CA GLU A 182 -14.04 3.45 -7.42
C GLU A 182 -13.36 2.13 -7.07
N ILE A 183 -13.91 1.42 -6.11
CA ILE A 183 -13.41 0.13 -5.64
C ILE A 183 -13.66 -0.95 -6.68
N GLU A 184 -14.83 -0.97 -7.32
CA GLU A 184 -15.14 -1.94 -8.38
C GLU A 184 -14.19 -1.78 -9.56
N VAL A 185 -13.92 -0.53 -9.97
CA VAL A 185 -12.95 -0.23 -11.03
C VAL A 185 -11.54 -0.69 -10.65
N PHE A 186 -11.12 -0.41 -9.41
CA PHE A 186 -9.79 -0.79 -8.94
C PHE A 186 -9.59 -2.31 -8.90
N LEU A 187 -10.56 -3.05 -8.37
CA LEU A 187 -10.51 -4.51 -8.30
C LEU A 187 -10.52 -5.14 -9.70
N ALA A 188 -11.33 -4.60 -10.62
CA ALA A 188 -11.34 -5.05 -12.01
C ALA A 188 -9.96 -4.86 -12.66
N TYR A 189 -9.32 -3.71 -12.45
CA TYR A 189 -7.96 -3.47 -12.93
C TYR A 189 -6.94 -4.42 -12.31
N GLN A 190 -6.98 -4.63 -10.99
CA GLN A 190 -6.04 -5.52 -10.31
C GLN A 190 -6.12 -6.95 -10.80
N VAL A 191 -7.33 -7.50 -10.94
CA VAL A 191 -7.53 -8.89 -11.40
C VAL A 191 -7.00 -9.05 -12.83
N HIS A 192 -7.34 -8.14 -13.74
CA HIS A 192 -6.99 -8.27 -15.15
C HIS A 192 -5.54 -7.90 -15.49
N LEU A 193 -4.93 -7.02 -14.70
CA LEU A 193 -3.55 -6.59 -14.89
C LEU A 193 -2.57 -7.29 -13.94
N ARG A 194 -3.03 -8.18 -13.06
CA ARG A 194 -2.18 -8.90 -12.09
C ARG A 194 -0.95 -9.52 -12.76
N ASP A 195 -1.17 -10.34 -13.77
CA ASP A 195 -0.08 -11.11 -14.39
C ASP A 195 0.79 -10.20 -15.28
N ARG A 196 0.17 -9.23 -15.95
CA ARG A 196 0.84 -8.25 -16.83
C ARG A 196 1.76 -7.30 -16.06
N LEU A 197 1.27 -6.76 -14.94
CA LEU A 197 1.98 -5.83 -14.07
C LEU A 197 2.71 -6.51 -12.90
N LYS A 198 2.64 -7.84 -12.78
CA LYS A 198 3.17 -8.63 -11.66
C LYS A 198 2.75 -8.04 -10.30
N LEU A 199 1.46 -7.75 -10.14
CA LEU A 199 0.94 -7.09 -8.93
C LEU A 199 1.05 -8.03 -7.72
N PRO A 200 1.46 -7.53 -6.54
CA PRO A 200 1.50 -8.30 -5.30
C PRO A 200 0.09 -8.39 -4.70
N THR A 201 -0.84 -9.02 -5.43
CA THR A 201 -2.19 -9.29 -4.97
C THR A 201 -2.56 -10.74 -5.21
N ASP A 202 -3.20 -11.33 -4.22
CA ASP A 202 -3.70 -12.70 -4.27
C ASP A 202 -5.16 -12.78 -4.74
N ILE A 203 -5.78 -11.64 -5.03
CA ILE A 203 -7.14 -11.59 -5.52
C ILE A 203 -7.16 -12.11 -6.96
N ALA A 204 -7.68 -13.32 -7.13
CA ALA A 204 -7.70 -14.00 -8.42
C ALA A 204 -8.94 -13.70 -9.27
N ASN A 205 -10.06 -13.30 -8.67
CA ASN A 205 -11.33 -13.03 -9.36
C ASN A 205 -12.19 -12.03 -8.57
N MET A 206 -13.09 -11.34 -9.28
CA MET A 206 -14.07 -10.40 -8.73
C MET A 206 -15.50 -10.82 -9.15
N ARG A 207 -16.47 -10.73 -8.23
CA ARG A 207 -17.87 -11.14 -8.47
C ARG A 207 -18.63 -10.24 -9.44
N PHE A 208 -18.43 -8.92 -9.38
CA PHE A 208 -19.19 -7.92 -10.15
C PHE A 208 -18.38 -7.26 -11.28
N PHE A 209 -17.55 -8.04 -11.98
CA PHE A 209 -16.69 -7.53 -13.05
C PHE A 209 -17.43 -6.73 -14.13
N ASN A 210 -18.56 -7.24 -14.65
CA ASN A 210 -19.31 -6.59 -15.73
C ASN A 210 -19.91 -5.23 -15.33
N ALA A 211 -20.01 -4.94 -14.02
CA ALA A 211 -20.53 -3.68 -13.51
C ALA A 211 -19.47 -2.57 -13.42
N ALA A 212 -18.17 -2.92 -13.43
CA ALA A 212 -17.07 -1.99 -13.22
C ALA A 212 -16.77 -1.06 -14.42
N GLY A 213 -17.41 -1.25 -15.58
CA GLY A 213 -17.24 -0.38 -16.75
C GLY A 213 -15.82 -0.35 -17.34
N VAL A 214 -14.99 -1.37 -17.03
CA VAL A 214 -13.61 -1.50 -17.52
C VAL A 214 -13.61 -2.23 -18.87
N THR A 215 -13.17 -1.53 -19.92
CA THR A 215 -13.07 -2.08 -21.29
C THR A 215 -11.68 -2.68 -21.54
N PRO A 216 -11.52 -3.59 -22.53
CA PRO A 216 -10.20 -4.08 -22.93
C PRO A 216 -9.21 -2.97 -23.30
N GLU A 217 -9.69 -1.91 -23.98
CA GLU A 217 -8.90 -0.72 -24.27
C GLU A 217 -8.49 0.01 -22.98
N GLY A 218 -9.42 0.15 -22.03
CA GLY A 218 -9.15 0.74 -20.72
C GLY A 218 -8.09 -0.04 -19.92
N LEU A 219 -8.05 -1.36 -20.04
CA LEU A 219 -7.01 -2.21 -19.43
C LEU A 219 -5.64 -1.93 -20.04
N THR A 220 -5.55 -1.88 -21.37
CA THR A 220 -4.28 -1.59 -22.07
C THR A 220 -3.79 -0.18 -21.76
N ASN A 221 -4.67 0.82 -21.74
CA ASN A 221 -4.30 2.19 -21.40
C ASN A 221 -3.81 2.29 -19.95
N ALA A 222 -4.47 1.62 -19.01
CA ALA A 222 -4.06 1.59 -17.61
C ALA A 222 -2.69 0.92 -17.42
N GLU A 223 -2.42 -0.20 -18.11
CA GLU A 223 -1.10 -0.85 -18.08
C GLU A 223 0.00 0.08 -18.61
N GLN A 224 -0.23 0.70 -19.78
CA GLN A 224 0.73 1.64 -20.37
C GLN A 224 0.99 2.84 -19.44
N GLU A 225 -0.06 3.38 -18.82
CA GLU A 225 0.06 4.49 -17.89
C GLU A 225 0.85 4.07 -16.63
N VAL A 226 0.61 2.87 -16.08
CA VAL A 226 1.40 2.36 -14.95
C VAL A 226 2.87 2.24 -15.32
N HIS A 227 3.21 1.70 -16.48
CA HIS A 227 4.61 1.59 -16.92
C HIS A 227 5.28 2.95 -17.16
N ALA A 228 4.54 3.91 -17.74
CA ALA A 228 5.04 5.27 -17.93
C ALA A 228 5.32 5.96 -16.59
N ARG A 229 4.38 5.86 -15.64
CA ARG A 229 4.55 6.37 -14.27
C ARG A 229 5.69 5.68 -13.54
N GLU A 230 5.81 4.36 -13.64
CA GLU A 230 6.91 3.61 -13.02
C GLU A 230 8.27 4.10 -13.53
N SER A 231 8.41 4.31 -14.83
CA SER A 231 9.65 4.79 -15.43
C SER A 231 10.04 6.20 -14.95
N ALA A 232 9.05 7.05 -14.67
CA ALA A 232 9.26 8.45 -14.28
C ALA A 232 9.36 8.67 -12.77
N GLU A 233 8.55 7.95 -11.99
CA GLU A 233 8.26 8.25 -10.58
C GLU A 233 8.85 7.20 -9.62
N PHE A 234 9.15 5.97 -10.09
CA PHE A 234 9.60 4.90 -9.20
C PHE A 234 10.89 5.22 -8.43
N PRO A 235 11.92 5.89 -9.00
CA PRO A 235 13.11 6.23 -8.23
C PRO A 235 12.81 7.16 -7.05
N GLN A 236 11.96 8.17 -7.27
CA GLN A 236 11.51 9.09 -6.22
C GLN A 236 10.69 8.34 -5.17
N TYR A 237 9.72 7.54 -5.61
CA TYR A 237 8.90 6.73 -4.71
C TYR A 237 9.77 5.82 -3.84
N PHE A 238 10.61 4.98 -4.45
CA PHE A 238 11.34 3.93 -3.76
C PHE A 238 12.45 4.48 -2.86
N LEU A 239 13.24 5.44 -3.35
CA LEU A 239 14.42 5.92 -2.62
C LEU A 239 14.08 6.93 -1.52
N VAL A 240 12.99 7.69 -1.69
CA VAL A 240 12.66 8.83 -0.82
C VAL A 240 11.38 8.60 -0.04
N GLU A 241 10.31 8.15 -0.71
CA GLU A 241 8.95 8.16 -0.15
C GLU A 241 8.56 6.81 0.48
N TRP A 242 9.18 5.70 0.09
CA TRP A 242 8.81 4.36 0.54
C TRP A 242 9.54 3.97 1.82
N GLU A 243 8.86 4.12 2.95
CA GLU A 243 9.41 3.87 4.29
C GLU A 243 10.07 2.51 4.51
N PRO A 244 9.58 1.39 3.94
CA PRO A 244 10.25 0.10 4.12
C PRO A 244 11.71 0.13 3.68
N TRP A 245 12.01 0.84 2.59
CA TRP A 245 13.39 1.03 2.13
C TRP A 245 14.19 1.97 3.05
N GLN A 246 13.57 3.02 3.57
CA GLN A 246 14.20 3.90 4.56
C GLN A 246 14.61 3.12 5.82
N GLN A 247 13.76 2.21 6.30
CA GLN A 247 14.07 1.35 7.45
C GLN A 247 15.20 0.36 7.15
N VAL A 248 15.24 -0.19 5.94
CA VAL A 248 16.37 -1.05 5.48
C VAL A 248 17.67 -0.26 5.53
N LEU A 249 17.71 0.96 4.98
CA LEU A 249 18.89 1.83 5.03
C LEU A 249 19.28 2.20 6.46
N ALA A 250 18.32 2.54 7.32
CA ALA A 250 18.58 2.89 8.71
C ALA A 250 19.18 1.73 9.51
N ARG A 251 18.78 0.47 9.22
CA ARG A 251 19.35 -0.72 9.84
C ARG A 251 20.71 -1.10 9.27
N LEU A 252 20.86 -1.07 7.94
CA LEU A 252 22.00 -1.67 7.25
C LEU A 252 23.14 -0.69 6.90
N ASP A 253 22.84 0.62 6.81
CA ASP A 253 23.84 1.70 6.69
C ASP A 253 23.40 2.92 7.54
N PRO A 254 23.41 2.78 8.89
CA PRO A 254 22.99 3.84 9.79
C PRO A 254 23.84 5.11 9.63
N GLU A 255 25.15 4.96 9.40
CA GLU A 255 26.05 6.10 9.17
C GLU A 255 25.72 6.84 7.86
N GLY A 256 25.47 6.11 6.78
CA GLY A 256 25.04 6.70 5.51
C GLY A 256 23.71 7.44 5.64
N THR A 257 22.76 6.82 6.34
CA THR A 257 21.43 7.39 6.58
C THR A 257 21.52 8.68 7.38
N GLU A 258 22.34 8.70 8.44
CA GLU A 258 22.55 9.90 9.25
C GLU A 258 23.23 11.02 8.46
N ARG A 259 24.22 10.69 7.61
CA ARG A 259 24.84 11.68 6.69
C ARG A 259 23.82 12.27 5.73
N ALA A 260 22.97 11.45 5.12
CA ALA A 260 21.92 11.92 4.21
C ALA A 260 20.91 12.82 4.95
N ARG A 261 20.51 12.43 6.17
CA ARG A 261 19.62 13.22 7.03
C ARG A 261 20.22 14.57 7.38
N GLN A 262 21.50 14.61 7.78
CA GLN A 262 22.20 15.86 8.09
C GLN A 262 22.32 16.75 6.85
N LYS A 263 22.69 16.19 5.69
CA LYS A 263 22.75 16.93 4.42
C LYS A 263 21.39 17.58 4.12
N MET A 264 20.29 16.84 4.28
CA MET A 264 18.94 17.38 4.10
C MET A 264 18.61 18.51 5.08
N GLN A 265 19.04 18.42 6.33
CA GLN A 265 18.85 19.49 7.32
C GLN A 265 19.66 20.74 6.98
N ASP A 266 20.92 20.58 6.58
CA ASP A 266 21.79 21.70 6.21
C ASP A 266 21.25 22.45 4.99
N MET A 267 20.63 21.74 4.04
CA MET A 267 20.05 22.35 2.84
C MET A 267 18.81 23.21 3.13
N LEU A 268 18.07 22.93 4.22
CA LEU A 268 16.96 23.79 4.63
C LEU A 268 17.41 25.22 4.97
N ALA A 269 18.67 25.41 5.39
CA ALA A 269 19.19 26.74 5.70
C ALA A 269 19.39 27.63 4.45
N GLY A 270 19.61 27.02 3.27
CA GLY A 270 19.79 27.73 1.99
C GLY A 270 18.53 27.76 1.11
N TYR A 271 17.47 27.07 1.53
CA TYR A 271 16.27 26.83 0.72
C TYR A 271 15.58 28.11 0.25
N GLU A 272 15.45 29.12 1.12
CA GLU A 272 14.79 30.38 0.75
C GLU A 272 15.54 31.13 -0.36
N GLN A 273 16.88 31.11 -0.33
CA GLN A 273 17.72 31.74 -1.36
C GLN A 273 17.65 30.99 -2.68
N GLU A 274 17.67 29.66 -2.64
CA GLU A 274 17.57 28.82 -3.84
C GLU A 274 16.19 28.96 -4.51
N MET A 275 15.11 28.96 -3.72
CA MET A 275 13.75 29.20 -4.20
C MET A 275 13.62 30.58 -4.86
N ALA A 276 14.14 31.63 -4.21
CA ALA A 276 14.13 32.98 -4.77
C ALA A 276 14.91 33.07 -6.10
N ALA A 277 16.07 32.43 -6.18
CA ALA A 277 16.87 32.37 -7.40
C ALA A 277 16.15 31.60 -8.53
N GLN A 278 15.46 30.50 -8.22
CA GLN A 278 14.71 29.72 -9.20
C GLN A 278 13.50 30.49 -9.76
N LEU A 279 12.77 31.22 -8.92
CA LEU A 279 11.65 32.07 -9.36
C LEU A 279 12.11 33.15 -10.33
N ILE A 280 13.24 33.82 -10.02
CA ILE A 280 13.85 34.82 -10.90
C ILE A 280 14.25 34.19 -12.24
N ASN A 281 14.91 33.03 -12.21
CA ASN A 281 15.39 32.36 -13.41
C ASN A 281 14.24 31.88 -14.33
N LEU A 282 13.15 31.41 -13.76
CA LEU A 282 11.97 30.94 -14.49
C LEU A 282 11.01 32.08 -14.88
N GLY A 283 11.26 33.32 -14.45
CA GLY A 283 10.38 34.45 -14.68
C GLY A 283 8.99 34.27 -14.04
N LEU A 284 8.92 33.50 -12.95
CA LEU A 284 7.68 33.15 -12.29
C LEU A 284 7.30 34.18 -11.21
N PRO A 285 6.00 34.42 -10.99
CA PRO A 285 5.54 35.34 -9.96
C PRO A 285 5.92 34.83 -8.56
N GLY A 286 6.23 35.76 -7.65
CA GLY A 286 6.58 35.46 -6.26
C GLY A 286 5.37 35.27 -5.33
N ASP A 287 4.22 34.88 -5.87
CA ASP A 287 3.05 34.59 -5.04
C ASP A 287 3.20 33.29 -4.25
N HIS A 288 2.41 33.12 -3.20
CA HIS A 288 2.52 32.00 -2.27
C HIS A 288 2.29 30.63 -2.94
N GLU A 289 1.41 30.54 -3.95
CA GLU A 289 1.13 29.27 -4.62
C GLU A 289 2.30 28.85 -5.50
N THR A 290 2.84 29.80 -6.29
CA THR A 290 4.00 29.57 -7.13
C THR A 290 5.25 29.25 -6.31
N GLN A 291 5.48 29.98 -5.21
CA GLN A 291 6.55 29.68 -4.25
C GLN A 291 6.42 28.25 -3.70
N ALA A 292 5.21 27.82 -3.33
CA ALA A 292 4.99 26.47 -2.81
C ALA A 292 5.27 25.40 -3.87
N GLN A 293 4.80 25.58 -5.11
CA GLN A 293 5.02 24.61 -6.19
C GLN A 293 6.51 24.47 -6.57
N VAL A 294 7.18 25.61 -6.76
CA VAL A 294 8.62 25.67 -7.07
C VAL A 294 9.43 25.06 -5.93
N GLY A 295 9.08 25.44 -4.69
CA GLY A 295 9.69 24.91 -3.48
C GLY A 295 9.60 23.40 -3.33
N VAL A 296 8.42 22.82 -3.57
CA VAL A 296 8.23 21.35 -3.59
C VAL A 296 9.09 20.69 -4.67
N GLY A 297 9.19 21.30 -5.86
CA GLY A 297 10.04 20.80 -6.95
C GLY A 297 11.53 20.77 -6.60
N ILE A 298 12.04 21.85 -5.99
CA ILE A 298 13.43 21.93 -5.50
C ILE A 298 13.66 20.84 -4.45
N MET A 299 12.79 20.74 -3.45
CA MET A 299 12.94 19.76 -2.38
C MET A 299 12.94 18.33 -2.90
N LYS A 300 12.02 17.97 -3.79
CA LYS A 300 11.97 16.63 -4.39
C LYS A 300 13.24 16.31 -5.16
N THR A 301 13.73 17.26 -5.97
CA THR A 301 14.97 17.08 -6.75
C THR A 301 16.16 16.84 -5.83
N GLN A 302 16.27 17.62 -4.77
CA GLN A 302 17.40 17.54 -3.85
C GLN A 302 17.35 16.31 -2.94
N GLN A 303 16.15 15.92 -2.50
CA GLN A 303 15.92 14.66 -1.81
C GLN A 303 16.34 13.48 -2.69
N LEU A 304 15.85 13.42 -3.93
CA LEU A 304 16.21 12.33 -4.85
C LEU A 304 17.72 12.24 -5.06
N ALA A 305 18.38 13.38 -5.30
CA ALA A 305 19.83 13.40 -5.47
C ALA A 305 20.57 12.84 -4.24
N THR A 306 20.15 13.25 -3.05
CA THR A 306 20.76 12.81 -1.78
C THR A 306 20.55 11.33 -1.51
N TYR A 307 19.31 10.84 -1.62
CA TYR A 307 19.00 9.44 -1.37
C TYR A 307 19.53 8.51 -2.48
N LYS A 308 19.69 9.01 -3.71
CA LYS A 308 20.37 8.31 -4.79
C LYS A 308 21.84 8.08 -4.50
N GLU A 309 22.54 9.10 -3.98
CA GLU A 309 23.94 8.97 -3.55
C GLU A 309 24.07 7.96 -2.41
N LEU A 310 23.20 8.06 -1.39
CA LEU A 310 23.15 7.13 -0.27
C LEU A 310 22.94 5.68 -0.74
N ALA A 311 21.90 5.43 -1.54
CA ALA A 311 21.59 4.08 -2.01
C ALA A 311 22.71 3.50 -2.87
N ARG A 312 23.33 4.30 -3.76
CA ARG A 312 24.46 3.84 -4.56
C ARG A 312 25.67 3.50 -3.70
N GLU A 313 26.00 4.35 -2.72
CA GLU A 313 27.12 4.08 -1.80
C GLU A 313 26.87 2.79 -1.00
N PHE A 314 25.67 2.63 -0.46
CA PHE A 314 25.23 1.44 0.25
C PHE A 314 25.35 0.18 -0.60
N LEU A 315 24.77 0.18 -1.81
CA LEU A 315 24.80 -0.98 -2.72
C LEU A 315 26.23 -1.32 -3.16
N ARG A 316 27.07 -0.32 -3.41
CA ARG A 316 28.49 -0.50 -3.77
C ARG A 316 29.29 -1.16 -2.64
N LYS A 317 29.07 -0.78 -1.37
CA LYS A 317 29.71 -1.45 -0.21
C LYS A 317 29.40 -2.94 -0.14
N ARG A 318 28.26 -3.36 -0.71
CA ARG A 318 27.78 -4.74 -0.72
C ARG A 318 28.11 -5.50 -2.01
N GLY A 319 28.71 -4.85 -3.00
CA GLY A 319 28.92 -5.44 -4.33
C GLY A 319 27.63 -5.60 -5.14
N GLU A 320 26.55 -4.90 -4.77
CA GLU A 320 25.22 -4.98 -5.37
C GLU A 320 24.89 -3.71 -6.19
N GLU A 321 25.89 -2.94 -6.63
CA GLU A 321 25.70 -1.63 -7.30
C GLU A 321 24.84 -1.71 -8.57
N ALA A 322 24.84 -2.85 -9.28
CA ALA A 322 23.99 -3.10 -10.45
C ALA A 322 22.48 -3.04 -10.14
N LEU A 323 22.08 -3.21 -8.87
CA LEU A 323 20.68 -3.06 -8.45
C LEU A 323 20.21 -1.59 -8.59
N MET A 324 21.14 -0.64 -8.58
CA MET A 324 20.83 0.77 -8.80
C MET A 324 20.21 1.00 -10.19
N ASP A 325 20.65 0.26 -11.22
CA ASP A 325 20.09 0.39 -12.56
C ASP A 325 18.64 -0.11 -12.65
N GLN A 326 18.31 -1.13 -11.85
CA GLN A 326 16.93 -1.60 -11.71
C GLN A 326 16.05 -0.54 -11.03
N ILE A 327 16.55 0.08 -9.95
CA ILE A 327 15.81 1.13 -9.23
C ILE A 327 15.60 2.37 -10.12
N MET A 328 16.62 2.77 -10.88
CA MET A 328 16.56 3.94 -11.75
C MET A 328 15.80 3.69 -13.07
N GLY A 329 15.44 2.45 -13.39
CA GLY A 329 14.79 2.09 -14.66
C GLY A 329 15.72 2.17 -15.88
N THR A 330 17.04 2.11 -15.68
CA THR A 330 18.05 2.24 -16.76
C THR A 330 18.37 0.92 -17.47
N ASN A 331 17.91 -0.22 -16.94
CA ASN A 331 18.11 -1.56 -17.53
C ASN A 331 17.30 -1.86 -18.81
N ASN A 332 16.49 -0.92 -19.30
CA ASN A 332 15.65 -1.09 -20.50
C ASN A 332 16.25 -0.41 -21.76
N ARG A 333 17.57 -0.25 -21.83
CA ARG A 333 18.27 0.25 -23.03
C ARG A 333 19.08 -0.81 -23.74
#